data_AF-A0A2N8NMT8-F1
#
_entry.id   AF-A0A2N8NMT8-F1
#
_cell.length_a   1.000
_cell.length_b   1.000
_cell.length_c   1.000
_cell.angle_alpha   90.00
_cell.angle_beta   90.00
_cell.angle_gamma   90.00
#
_symmetry.space_group_name_H-M   'P 1'
#
loop_
_entity.id
_entity.type
_entity.pdbx_description
1 polymer ?
#
loop_
_entity_poly.entity_id
_entity_poly.type
_entity_poly.pdbx_seq_one_letter_code
_entity_poly.pdbx_strand_id
1 'polypeptide(L)'
;MPRPPRPRGLPARLLSRLNRQFFAAVTLACLLTALGICVWWVTVADEANGHFEPATSGLALVAAVTGVYAERRAAARERRTQALHALADELVKNTELLGTGFAPLDPQAPRARVHPRLVQSATDAALVSGVFSEPGHEELVTLLHRWRDGVHDFNQRLDLVEVRTYISEVPITDLLDIDESMQRPGGRLDGLRQLRAGLEELLRERYAEQPGVAARLDRLG
;
A
#
# COMPACT_ATOMS: atom_id res chain seq x y z
N MET A 1 25.99 10.69 20.74
CA MET A 1 25.03 11.82 20.64
C MET A 1 23.60 11.27 20.76
N PRO A 2 22.86 11.57 21.83
CA PRO A 2 21.47 11.14 21.96
C PRO A 2 20.55 11.98 21.06
N ARG A 3 19.72 11.32 20.23
CA ARG A 3 18.67 11.96 19.43
C ARG A 3 17.60 12.56 20.35
N PRO A 4 17.10 13.79 20.09
CA PRO A 4 16.00 14.34 20.87
C PRO A 4 14.71 13.56 20.64
N PRO A 5 13.85 13.39 21.66
CA PRO A 5 12.54 12.75 21.50
C PRO A 5 11.64 13.61 20.60
N ARG A 6 11.11 13.01 19.53
CA ARG A 6 10.11 13.65 18.66
C ARG A 6 8.83 13.93 19.47
N PRO A 7 8.23 15.13 19.39
CA PRO A 7 6.97 15.41 20.04
C PRO A 7 5.87 14.51 19.46
N ARG A 8 5.21 13.73 20.32
CA ARG A 8 4.03 12.93 19.97
C ARG A 8 2.91 13.89 19.52
N GLY A 9 2.74 14.02 18.20
CA GLY A 9 1.69 14.83 17.56
C GLY A 9 0.29 14.25 17.77
N LEU A 10 -0.21 14.33 19.01
CA LEU A 10 -1.60 14.04 19.36
C LEU A 10 -2.62 15.17 19.02
N PRO A 11 -2.28 16.48 18.87
CA PRO A 11 -3.30 17.49 18.55
C PRO A 11 -3.70 17.53 17.07
N ALA A 12 -2.81 17.17 16.14
CA ALA A 12 -3.09 17.22 14.70
C ALA A 12 -4.11 16.16 14.24
N ARG A 13 -4.17 15.01 14.93
CA ARG A 13 -5.09 13.90 14.61
C ARG A 13 -6.52 14.15 15.04
N LEU A 14 -6.72 14.82 16.17
CA LEU A 14 -8.04 15.25 16.63
C LEU A 14 -8.58 16.38 15.76
N LEU A 15 -7.73 17.35 15.43
CA LEU A 15 -8.09 18.46 14.54
C LEU A 15 -8.48 17.96 13.14
N SER A 16 -7.77 17.00 12.56
CA SER A 16 -8.10 16.48 11.22
C SER A 16 -9.39 15.64 11.21
N ARG A 17 -9.66 14.85 12.26
CA ARG A 17 -10.92 14.08 12.40
C ARG A 17 -12.12 14.99 12.64
N LEU A 18 -11.98 16.00 13.51
CA LEU A 18 -13.01 17.02 13.77
C LEU A 18 -13.30 17.82 12.51
N ASN A 19 -12.27 18.22 11.76
CA ASN A 19 -12.43 18.98 10.52
C ASN A 19 -13.17 18.15 9.45
N ARG A 20 -12.87 16.85 9.35
CA ARG A 20 -13.56 15.93 8.42
C ARG A 20 -15.03 15.72 8.78
N GLN A 21 -15.35 15.55 10.06
CA GLN A 21 -16.73 15.42 10.53
C GLN A 21 -17.50 16.73 10.38
N PHE A 22 -16.85 17.86 10.62
CA PHE A 22 -17.43 19.18 10.42
C PHE A 22 -17.77 19.42 8.95
N PHE A 23 -16.84 19.18 8.02
CA PHE A 23 -17.12 19.35 6.59
C PHE A 23 -18.21 18.40 6.09
N ALA A 24 -18.24 17.14 6.56
CA ALA A 24 -19.29 16.19 6.23
C ALA A 24 -20.66 16.60 6.79
N ALA A 25 -20.70 17.08 8.04
CA ALA A 25 -21.92 17.56 8.67
C ALA A 25 -22.44 18.83 7.98
N VAL A 26 -21.55 19.75 7.60
CA VAL A 26 -21.92 20.98 6.87
C VAL A 26 -22.43 20.65 5.47
N THR A 27 -21.80 19.72 4.74
CA THR A 27 -22.31 19.31 3.42
C THR A 27 -23.65 18.57 3.53
N LEU A 28 -23.82 17.69 4.52
CA LEU A 28 -25.08 17.01 4.77
C LEU A 28 -26.19 17.99 5.16
N ALA A 29 -25.90 18.93 6.07
CA ALA A 29 -26.84 19.97 6.47
C ALA A 29 -27.24 20.81 5.26
N CYS A 30 -26.28 21.26 4.44
CA CYS A 30 -26.56 22.05 3.24
C CYS A 30 -27.43 21.28 2.22
N LEU A 31 -27.18 19.97 2.02
CA LEU A 31 -28.01 19.10 1.18
C LEU A 31 -29.43 18.93 1.73
N LEU A 32 -29.57 18.73 3.04
CA LEU A 32 -30.88 18.61 3.69
C LEU A 32 -31.67 19.92 3.64
N THR A 33 -31.00 21.06 3.80
CA THR A 33 -31.65 22.38 3.66
C THR A 33 -32.07 22.61 2.21
N ALA A 34 -31.23 22.28 1.23
CA ALA A 34 -31.58 22.39 -0.18
C ALA A 34 -32.76 21.48 -0.55
N LEU A 35 -32.77 20.24 -0.06
CA LEU A 35 -33.89 19.31 -0.23
C LEU A 35 -35.18 19.85 0.42
N GLY A 36 -35.07 20.37 1.64
CA GLY A 36 -36.20 20.98 2.35
C GLY A 36 -36.79 22.17 1.60
N ILE A 37 -35.94 23.03 1.02
CA ILE A 37 -36.36 24.16 0.19
C ILE A 37 -37.07 23.66 -1.08
N CYS A 38 -36.56 22.62 -1.74
CA CYS A 38 -37.20 22.03 -2.92
C CYS A 38 -38.57 21.41 -2.60
N VAL A 39 -38.68 20.63 -1.51
CA VAL A 39 -39.94 19.97 -1.11
C VAL A 39 -40.97 20.99 -0.66
N TRP A 40 -40.57 21.95 0.18
CA TRP A 40 -41.43 23.05 0.62
C TRP A 40 -42.02 23.80 -0.57
N TRP A 41 -41.19 24.08 -1.58
CA TRP A 41 -41.61 24.80 -2.76
C TRP A 41 -42.62 24.01 -3.60
N VAL A 42 -42.37 22.71 -3.87
CA VAL A 42 -43.34 21.85 -4.58
C VAL A 42 -44.69 21.80 -3.86
N THR A 43 -44.71 21.95 -2.53
CA THR A 43 -45.94 21.92 -1.73
C THR A 43 -46.61 23.29 -1.53
N VAL A 44 -45.90 24.41 -1.74
CA VAL A 44 -46.37 25.77 -1.39
C VAL A 44 -46.43 26.72 -2.59
N ALA A 45 -45.69 26.47 -3.67
CA ALA A 45 -45.70 27.28 -4.87
C ALA A 45 -46.87 26.92 -5.79
N ASP A 46 -48.08 27.17 -5.29
CA ASP A 46 -49.22 27.46 -6.14
C ASP A 46 -49.11 28.94 -6.55
N GLU A 47 -48.94 29.16 -7.85
CA GLU A 47 -49.12 30.43 -8.56
C GLU A 47 -48.13 31.59 -8.27
N ALA A 48 -47.58 32.14 -9.35
CA ALA A 48 -46.88 33.44 -9.46
C ALA A 48 -45.48 33.58 -8.80
N ASN A 49 -44.43 33.24 -9.55
CA ASN A 49 -43.29 34.13 -9.88
C ASN A 49 -42.08 33.31 -10.42
N GLY A 50 -41.94 33.25 -11.75
CA GLY A 50 -40.91 32.49 -12.48
C GLY A 50 -39.48 33.02 -12.42
N HIS A 51 -39.06 33.68 -11.34
CA HIS A 51 -37.73 34.30 -11.24
C HIS A 51 -36.69 33.48 -10.44
N PHE A 52 -37.07 32.28 -9.95
CA PHE A 52 -36.21 31.46 -9.06
C PHE A 52 -35.77 30.09 -9.64
N GLU A 53 -36.21 29.73 -10.85
CA GLU A 53 -35.77 28.54 -11.60
C GLU A 53 -34.24 28.41 -11.78
N PRO A 54 -33.46 29.52 -11.93
CA PRO A 54 -32.00 29.43 -12.04
C PRO A 54 -31.32 29.01 -10.73
N ALA A 55 -31.88 29.38 -9.59
CA ALA A 55 -31.26 29.15 -8.28
C ALA A 55 -31.38 27.67 -7.86
N THR A 56 -32.54 27.05 -8.07
CA THR A 56 -32.77 25.62 -7.78
C THR A 56 -31.97 24.73 -8.74
N SER A 57 -31.93 25.09 -10.02
CA SER A 57 -31.12 24.41 -11.04
C SER A 57 -29.62 24.51 -10.73
N GLY A 58 -29.15 25.67 -10.27
CA GLY A 58 -27.77 25.87 -9.82
C GLY A 58 -27.41 25.01 -8.61
N LEU A 59 -28.30 24.93 -7.61
CA LEU A 59 -28.10 24.07 -6.43
C LEU A 59 -28.10 22.58 -6.79
N ALA A 60 -29.00 22.14 -7.67
CA ALA A 60 -29.03 20.77 -8.17
C ALA A 60 -27.75 20.41 -8.91
N LEU A 61 -27.22 21.31 -9.74
CA LEU A 61 -25.95 21.12 -10.44
C LEU A 61 -24.77 21.02 -9.45
N VAL A 62 -24.71 21.90 -8.45
CA VAL A 62 -23.68 21.86 -7.40
C VAL A 62 -23.76 20.55 -6.60
N ALA A 63 -24.97 20.11 -6.24
CA ALA A 63 -25.17 18.83 -5.57
C ALA A 63 -24.71 17.65 -6.44
N ALA A 64 -25.04 17.64 -7.73
CA ALA A 64 -24.62 16.60 -8.67
C ALA A 64 -23.08 16.56 -8.82
N VAL A 65 -22.44 17.72 -9.01
CA VAL A 65 -20.98 17.82 -9.12
C VAL A 65 -20.29 17.39 -7.83
N THR A 66 -20.83 17.78 -6.67
CA THR A 66 -20.31 17.38 -5.35
C THR A 66 -20.46 15.88 -5.12
N GLY A 67 -21.59 15.30 -5.55
CA GLY A 67 -21.83 13.85 -5.49
C GLY A 67 -20.78 13.06 -6.28
N VAL A 68 -20.52 13.45 -7.53
CA VAL A 68 -19.49 12.80 -8.37
C VAL A 68 -18.10 12.93 -7.74
N TYR A 69 -17.77 14.10 -7.17
CA TYR A 69 -16.49 14.29 -6.51
C TYR A 69 -16.36 13.42 -5.25
N ALA A 70 -17.42 13.34 -4.45
CA ALA A 70 -17.46 12.50 -3.25
C ALA A 70 -17.29 11.02 -3.59
N GLU A 71 -17.97 10.54 -4.63
CA GLU A 71 -17.87 9.17 -5.11
C GLU A 71 -16.46 8.86 -5.63
N ARG A 72 -15.87 9.74 -6.46
CA ARG A 72 -14.49 9.57 -6.94
C ARG A 72 -13.49 9.50 -5.79
N ARG A 73 -13.67 10.34 -4.76
CA ARG A 73 -12.82 10.37 -3.58
C ARG A 73 -13.00 9.13 -2.70
N ALA A 74 -14.22 8.61 -2.58
CA ALA A 74 -14.48 7.35 -1.89
C ALA A 74 -13.84 6.17 -2.63
N ALA A 75 -14.02 6.08 -3.95
CA ALA A 75 -13.45 5.03 -4.79
C ALA A 75 -11.90 5.04 -4.78
N ALA A 76 -11.27 6.22 -4.75
CA ALA A 76 -9.81 6.34 -4.63
C ALA A 76 -9.30 5.83 -3.27
N ARG A 77 -10.00 6.15 -2.17
CA ARG A 77 -9.66 5.67 -0.82
C ARG A 77 -9.81 4.16 -0.70
N GLU A 78 -10.87 3.61 -1.29
CA GLU A 78 -11.11 2.17 -1.29
C GLU A 78 -10.02 1.42 -2.05
N ARG A 79 -9.71 1.85 -3.28
CA ARG A 79 -8.61 1.30 -4.09
C ARG A 79 -7.27 1.33 -3.33
N ARG A 80 -6.99 2.42 -2.64
CA ARG A 80 -5.78 2.57 -1.84
C ARG A 80 -5.73 1.61 -0.65
N THR A 81 -6.85 1.43 0.04
CA THR A 81 -6.94 0.50 1.17
C THR A 81 -6.74 -0.94 0.69
N GLN A 82 -7.35 -1.30 -0.44
CA GLN A 82 -7.15 -2.61 -1.08
C GLN A 82 -5.70 -2.83 -1.49
N ALA A 83 -5.05 -1.82 -2.07
CA ALA A 83 -3.63 -1.90 -2.41
C ALA A 83 -2.75 -2.11 -1.17
N LEU A 84 -3.01 -1.40 -0.06
CA LEU A 84 -2.28 -1.58 1.19
C LEU A 84 -2.48 -2.99 1.78
N HIS A 85 -3.69 -3.55 1.70
CA HIS A 85 -3.93 -4.93 2.12
C HIS A 85 -3.15 -5.93 1.25
N ALA A 86 -3.18 -5.76 -0.07
CA ALA A 86 -2.45 -6.63 -1.00
C ALA A 86 -0.93 -6.56 -0.78
N LEU A 87 -0.39 -5.37 -0.53
CA LEU A 87 1.03 -5.18 -0.18
C LEU A 87 1.38 -5.87 1.14
N ALA A 88 0.53 -5.76 2.16
CA ALA A 88 0.75 -6.45 3.43
C ALA A 88 0.71 -7.98 3.27
N ASP A 89 -0.26 -8.52 2.51
CA ASP A 89 -0.33 -9.96 2.21
C ASP A 89 0.90 -10.44 1.42
N GLU A 90 1.41 -9.64 0.48
CA GLU A 90 2.64 -9.93 -0.25
C GLU A 90 3.87 -9.95 0.67
N LEU A 91 3.99 -9.00 1.59
CA LEU A 91 5.07 -8.98 2.58
C LEU A 91 5.03 -10.19 3.51
N VAL A 92 3.85 -10.64 3.93
CA VAL A 92 3.67 -11.87 4.73
C VAL A 92 4.20 -13.09 3.97
N LYS A 93 3.74 -13.29 2.73
CA LYS A 93 4.22 -14.39 1.89
C LYS A 93 5.72 -14.34 1.67
N ASN A 94 6.27 -13.16 1.38
CA ASN A 94 7.71 -13.02 1.18
C ASN A 94 8.50 -13.23 2.47
N THR A 95 7.92 -12.97 3.65
CA THR A 95 8.56 -13.28 4.92
C THR A 95 8.70 -14.78 5.14
N GLU A 96 7.63 -15.53 4.85
CA GLU A 96 7.65 -16.99 4.90
C GLU A 96 8.72 -17.56 3.94
N LEU A 97 8.75 -17.05 2.70
CA LEU A 97 9.73 -17.45 1.69
C LEU A 97 11.18 -17.11 2.09
N LEU A 98 11.43 -15.90 2.59
CA LEU A 98 12.76 -15.45 3.02
C LEU A 98 13.26 -16.16 4.29
N GLY A 99 12.35 -16.78 5.05
CA GLY A 99 12.64 -17.61 6.22
C GLY A 99 13.10 -19.01 5.80
N THR A 100 12.15 -19.89 5.49
CA THR A 100 12.43 -21.32 5.27
C THR A 100 12.90 -21.63 3.85
N GLY A 101 12.55 -20.79 2.87
CA GLY A 101 12.84 -21.04 1.45
C GLY A 101 14.32 -20.94 1.06
N PHE A 102 15.13 -20.33 1.92
CA PHE A 102 16.57 -20.09 1.68
C PHE A 102 17.45 -20.63 2.82
N ALA A 103 17.03 -21.74 3.45
CA ALA A 103 17.86 -22.41 4.46
C ALA A 103 19.22 -22.82 3.87
N PRO A 104 20.34 -22.75 4.62
CA PRO A 104 21.66 -23.16 4.13
C PRO A 104 21.69 -24.56 3.51
N LEU A 105 22.51 -24.75 2.47
CA LEU A 105 22.79 -26.10 1.96
C LEU A 105 23.52 -26.94 3.02
N ASP A 106 23.22 -28.24 3.06
CA ASP A 106 23.96 -29.18 3.89
C ASP A 106 25.35 -29.42 3.29
N PRO A 107 26.45 -29.07 4.00
CA PRO A 107 27.81 -29.30 3.51
C PRO A 107 28.16 -30.77 3.31
N GLN A 108 27.48 -31.70 3.99
CA GLN A 108 27.74 -33.14 3.91
C GLN A 108 27.01 -33.81 2.75
N ALA A 109 25.92 -33.20 2.26
CA ALA A 109 25.13 -33.70 1.15
C ALA A 109 24.58 -32.56 0.27
N PRO A 110 25.45 -31.72 -0.34
CA PRO A 110 25.03 -30.59 -1.14
C PRO A 110 24.35 -31.07 -2.41
N ARG A 111 23.13 -30.58 -2.63
CA ARG A 111 22.31 -30.92 -3.81
C ARG A 111 21.86 -29.65 -4.50
N ALA A 112 21.90 -29.67 -5.82
CA ALA A 112 21.20 -28.71 -6.64
C ALA A 112 19.71 -28.66 -6.22
N ARG A 113 19.19 -27.44 -6.02
CA ARG A 113 17.80 -27.22 -5.66
C ARG A 113 17.24 -26.01 -6.40
N VAL A 114 15.94 -26.04 -6.62
CA VAL A 114 15.19 -24.88 -7.14
C VAL A 114 14.77 -24.02 -5.96
N HIS A 115 15.14 -22.75 -5.98
CA HIS A 115 14.77 -21.80 -4.95
C HIS A 115 13.37 -21.21 -5.20
N PRO A 116 12.57 -20.98 -4.16
CA PRO A 116 11.30 -20.29 -4.35
C PRO A 116 11.52 -18.86 -4.83
N ARG A 117 10.62 -18.36 -5.67
CA ARG A 117 10.67 -16.97 -6.17
C ARG A 117 9.90 -16.05 -5.24
N LEU A 118 10.45 -14.87 -4.99
CA LEU A 118 9.77 -13.84 -4.22
C LEU A 118 8.65 -13.22 -5.07
N VAL A 119 7.53 -12.90 -4.41
CA VAL A 119 6.33 -12.35 -5.02
C VAL A 119 6.43 -10.82 -5.09
N GLN A 120 6.06 -10.23 -6.24
CA GLN A 120 6.05 -8.76 -6.42
C GLN A 120 4.78 -8.22 -7.11
N SER A 121 3.74 -9.06 -7.26
CA SER A 121 2.52 -8.75 -7.99
C SER A 121 1.73 -7.55 -7.45
N ALA A 122 1.59 -7.43 -6.12
CA ALA A 122 0.89 -6.33 -5.47
C ALA A 122 1.72 -5.05 -5.55
N THR A 123 3.04 -5.17 -5.43
CA THR A 123 3.97 -4.05 -5.65
C THR A 123 3.84 -3.50 -7.07
N ASP A 124 3.87 -4.37 -8.09
CA ASP A 124 3.73 -3.97 -9.49
C ASP A 124 2.37 -3.32 -9.76
N ALA A 125 1.28 -3.92 -9.26
CA ALA A 125 -0.06 -3.36 -9.41
C ALA A 125 -0.19 -1.98 -8.75
N ALA A 126 0.39 -1.80 -7.55
CA ALA A 126 0.38 -0.52 -6.84
C ALA A 126 1.16 0.58 -7.58
N LEU A 127 2.33 0.24 -8.14
CA LEU A 127 3.17 1.17 -8.88
C LEU A 127 2.53 1.55 -10.23
N VAL A 128 2.01 0.58 -10.98
CA VAL A 128 1.37 0.81 -12.29
C VAL A 128 0.06 1.60 -12.16
N SER A 129 -0.75 1.29 -11.13
CA SER A 129 -2.03 1.97 -10.93
C SER A 129 -1.91 3.41 -10.42
N GLY A 130 -0.73 3.83 -9.95
CA GLY A 130 -0.53 5.17 -9.39
C GLY A 130 -1.39 5.43 -8.15
N VAL A 131 -1.82 4.39 -7.44
CA VAL A 131 -2.74 4.51 -6.29
C VAL A 131 -2.15 5.34 -5.13
N PHE A 132 -0.83 5.48 -5.12
CA PHE A 132 -0.05 6.27 -4.17
C PHE A 132 0.58 7.53 -4.79
N SER A 133 0.05 8.04 -5.91
CA SER A 133 0.57 9.27 -6.55
C SER A 133 0.19 10.56 -5.83
N GLU A 134 -0.73 10.51 -4.86
CA GLU A 134 -1.08 11.68 -4.03
C GLU A 134 0.10 12.07 -3.10
N PRO A 135 0.24 13.37 -2.75
CA PRO A 135 1.26 13.81 -1.81
C PRO A 135 1.18 13.09 -0.46
N GLY A 136 2.33 12.80 0.13
CA GLY A 136 2.44 12.06 1.39
C GLY A 136 2.54 10.54 1.21
N HIS A 137 2.99 10.06 0.06
CA HIS A 137 3.32 8.64 -0.17
C HIS A 137 4.70 8.42 -0.79
N GLU A 138 5.51 9.47 -0.89
CA GLU A 138 6.78 9.50 -1.62
C GLU A 138 7.76 8.45 -1.10
N GLU A 139 7.84 8.33 0.23
CA GLU A 139 8.70 7.35 0.91
C GLU A 139 8.25 5.91 0.65
N LEU A 140 6.93 5.64 0.67
CA LEU A 140 6.38 4.33 0.36
C LEU A 140 6.68 3.97 -1.09
N VAL A 141 6.39 4.87 -2.03
CA VAL A 141 6.64 4.65 -3.46
C VAL A 141 8.13 4.40 -3.73
N THR A 142 9.01 5.15 -3.08
CA THR A 142 10.47 4.96 -3.20
C THR A 142 10.89 3.58 -2.71
N LEU A 143 10.40 3.15 -1.54
CA LEU A 143 10.69 1.82 -1.02
C LEU A 143 10.10 0.70 -1.88
N LEU A 144 8.89 0.88 -2.42
CA LEU A 144 8.26 -0.08 -3.33
C LEU A 144 9.07 -0.25 -4.62
N HIS A 145 9.59 0.82 -5.20
CA HIS A 145 10.50 0.73 -6.35
C HIS A 145 11.78 -0.05 -6.00
N ARG A 146 12.42 0.28 -4.88
CA ARG A 146 13.63 -0.44 -4.44
C ARG A 146 13.36 -1.92 -4.15
N TRP A 147 12.21 -2.23 -3.56
CA TRP A 147 11.77 -3.59 -3.31
C TRP A 147 11.55 -4.36 -4.61
N ARG A 148 10.77 -3.81 -5.54
CA ARG A 148 10.55 -4.39 -6.86
C ARG A 148 11.86 -4.67 -7.59
N ASP A 149 12.74 -3.67 -7.67
CA ASP A 149 13.99 -3.81 -8.41
C ASP A 149 14.91 -4.84 -7.73
N GLY A 150 14.95 -4.87 -6.40
CA GLY A 150 15.71 -5.86 -5.64
C GLY A 150 15.18 -7.29 -5.80
N VAL A 151 13.86 -7.47 -5.74
CA VAL A 151 13.21 -8.78 -5.96
C VAL A 151 13.42 -9.25 -7.39
N HIS A 152 13.29 -8.36 -8.38
CA HIS A 152 13.50 -8.68 -9.78
C HIS A 152 14.94 -9.14 -10.07
N ASP A 153 15.96 -8.36 -9.66
CA ASP A 153 17.37 -8.73 -9.83
C ASP A 153 17.69 -10.04 -9.10
N PHE A 154 17.14 -10.23 -7.89
CA PHE A 154 17.36 -11.46 -7.14
C PHE A 154 16.75 -12.69 -7.82
N ASN A 155 15.47 -12.63 -8.20
CA ASN A 155 14.79 -13.72 -8.90
C ASN A 155 15.49 -14.07 -10.22
N GLN A 156 15.89 -13.08 -11.00
CA GLN A 156 16.63 -13.29 -12.25
C GLN A 156 17.97 -14.00 -12.03
N ARG A 157 18.69 -13.66 -10.96
CA ARG A 157 19.95 -14.32 -10.63
C ARG A 157 19.75 -15.75 -10.16
N LEU A 158 18.67 -16.03 -9.43
CA LEU A 158 18.31 -17.40 -9.09
C LEU A 158 18.05 -18.21 -10.36
N ASP A 159 17.32 -17.67 -11.33
CA ASP A 159 17.11 -18.33 -12.63
C ASP A 159 18.44 -18.68 -13.30
N LEU A 160 19.38 -17.73 -13.35
CA LEU A 160 20.70 -17.96 -13.96
C LEU A 160 21.55 -18.99 -13.22
N VAL A 161 21.52 -18.97 -11.89
CA VAL A 161 22.24 -19.93 -11.05
C VAL A 161 21.66 -21.32 -11.24
N GLU A 162 20.34 -21.46 -11.18
CA GLU A 162 19.68 -22.75 -11.34
C GLU A 162 19.92 -23.33 -12.73
N VAL A 163 19.76 -22.53 -13.78
CA VAL A 163 20.06 -22.95 -15.16
C VAL A 163 21.52 -23.42 -15.28
N ARG A 164 22.48 -22.68 -14.71
CA ARG A 164 23.90 -23.08 -14.71
C ARG A 164 24.11 -24.40 -13.98
N THR A 165 23.49 -24.58 -12.81
CA THR A 165 23.64 -25.76 -11.97
C THR A 165 23.03 -27.02 -12.59
N TYR A 166 21.95 -26.90 -13.37
CA TYR A 166 21.30 -28.05 -14.00
C TYR A 166 21.84 -28.39 -15.41
N ILE A 167 22.34 -27.40 -16.16
CA ILE A 167 22.86 -27.63 -17.51
C ILE A 167 24.33 -28.05 -17.48
N SER A 168 25.13 -27.38 -16.65
CA SER A 168 26.54 -27.73 -16.46
C SER A 168 26.63 -28.56 -15.19
N GLU A 169 27.30 -29.71 -15.23
CA GLU A 169 27.64 -30.46 -14.01
C GLU A 169 28.56 -29.59 -13.14
N VAL A 170 27.96 -28.73 -12.30
CA VAL A 170 28.69 -27.80 -11.45
C VAL A 170 29.31 -28.59 -10.29
N PRO A 171 30.62 -28.43 -10.03
CA PRO A 171 31.27 -29.06 -8.89
C PRO A 171 30.57 -28.74 -7.57
N ILE A 172 30.58 -29.68 -6.64
CA ILE A 172 29.99 -29.52 -5.31
C ILE A 172 30.55 -28.28 -4.57
N THR A 173 31.84 -27.99 -4.73
CA THR A 173 32.49 -26.82 -4.13
C THR A 173 31.86 -25.52 -4.61
N ASP A 174 31.60 -25.41 -5.90
CA ASP A 174 30.98 -24.22 -6.52
C ASP A 174 29.53 -24.03 -6.03
N LEU A 175 28.80 -25.11 -5.75
CA LEU A 175 27.45 -25.02 -5.19
C LEU A 175 27.44 -24.43 -3.78
N LEU A 176 28.42 -24.82 -2.95
CA LEU A 176 28.59 -24.27 -1.61
C LEU A 176 29.03 -22.80 -1.65
N ASP A 177 29.95 -22.45 -2.55
CA ASP A 177 30.40 -21.06 -2.73
C ASP A 177 29.24 -20.14 -3.19
N ILE A 178 28.38 -20.63 -4.09
CA ILE A 178 27.20 -19.89 -4.54
C ILE A 178 26.23 -19.68 -3.37
N ASP A 179 25.93 -20.72 -2.60
CA ASP A 179 25.01 -20.65 -1.44
C ASP A 179 25.55 -19.72 -0.35
N GLU A 180 26.84 -19.79 -0.05
CA GLU A 180 27.53 -18.89 0.88
C GLU A 180 27.47 -17.44 0.39
N SER A 181 27.74 -17.19 -0.90
CA SER A 181 27.71 -15.83 -1.46
C SER A 181 26.34 -15.17 -1.36
N MET A 182 25.27 -15.98 -1.40
CA MET A 182 23.89 -15.52 -1.26
C MET A 182 23.55 -15.17 0.19
N GLN A 183 24.05 -15.97 1.14
CA GLN A 183 23.69 -15.90 2.57
C GLN A 183 24.61 -15.03 3.41
N ARG A 184 25.79 -14.68 2.92
CA ARG A 184 26.76 -13.86 3.66
C ARG A 184 26.12 -12.61 4.28
N PRO A 185 26.54 -12.17 5.48
CA PRO A 185 26.10 -10.90 6.07
C PRO A 185 26.37 -9.72 5.11
N GLY A 186 25.39 -8.84 4.92
CA GLY A 186 25.46 -7.78 3.90
C GLY A 186 25.36 -8.29 2.46
N GLY A 187 25.06 -9.57 2.25
CA GLY A 187 24.76 -10.18 0.96
C GLY A 187 23.39 -9.79 0.43
N ARG A 188 23.03 -10.34 -0.74
CA ARG A 188 21.76 -10.01 -1.41
C ARG A 188 20.54 -10.38 -0.57
N LEU A 189 20.55 -11.54 0.07
CA LEU A 189 19.43 -12.01 0.88
C LEU A 189 19.23 -11.12 2.12
N ASP A 190 20.33 -10.66 2.73
CA ASP A 190 20.31 -9.72 3.85
C ASP A 190 19.77 -8.34 3.41
N GLY A 191 20.22 -7.83 2.25
CA GLY A 191 19.70 -6.60 1.67
C GLY A 191 18.18 -6.64 1.41
N LEU A 192 17.66 -7.78 0.93
CA LEU A 192 16.23 -7.98 0.74
C LEU A 192 15.47 -8.04 2.08
N ARG A 193 16.03 -8.73 3.08
CA ARG A 193 15.45 -8.76 4.44
C ARG A 193 15.38 -7.36 5.05
N GLN A 194 16.39 -6.52 4.84
CA GLN A 194 16.40 -5.13 5.29
C GLN A 194 15.36 -4.28 4.56
N LEU A 195 15.24 -4.40 3.22
CA LEU A 195 14.20 -3.68 2.47
C LEU A 195 12.79 -4.08 2.90
N ARG A 196 12.57 -5.38 3.08
CA ARG A 196 11.30 -5.93 3.59
C ARG A 196 10.98 -5.39 4.98
N ALA A 197 11.96 -5.40 5.90
CA ALA A 197 11.79 -4.86 7.25
C ALA A 197 11.48 -3.35 7.22
N GLY A 198 12.13 -2.58 6.35
CA GLY A 198 11.84 -1.16 6.17
C GLY A 198 10.44 -0.89 5.62
N LEU A 199 9.95 -1.73 4.69
CA LEU A 199 8.56 -1.66 4.22
C LEU A 199 7.57 -2.01 5.34
N GLU A 200 7.84 -3.08 6.09
CA GLU A 200 7.02 -3.51 7.24
C GLU A 200 6.92 -2.40 8.30
N GLU A 201 8.06 -1.80 8.67
CA GLU A 201 8.13 -0.69 9.61
C GLU A 201 7.33 0.51 9.11
N LEU A 202 7.54 0.93 7.86
CA LEU A 202 6.79 2.05 7.28
C LEU A 202 5.29 1.78 7.25
N LEU A 203 4.88 0.55 6.91
CA LEU A 203 3.47 0.17 6.90
C LEU A 203 2.85 0.23 8.30
N ARG A 204 3.56 -0.26 9.33
CA ARG A 204 3.10 -0.15 10.72
C ARG A 204 3.07 1.30 11.19
N GLU A 205 4.12 2.08 10.99
CA GLU A 205 4.18 3.45 11.49
C GLU A 205 3.12 4.36 10.88
N ARG A 206 2.91 4.26 9.57
CA ARG A 206 2.10 5.21 8.81
C ARG A 206 0.69 4.72 8.52
N TYR A 207 0.45 3.41 8.52
CA TYR A 207 -0.82 2.81 8.11
C TYR A 207 -1.41 1.82 9.12
N ALA A 208 -0.88 1.71 10.35
CA ALA A 208 -1.48 0.87 11.40
C ALA A 208 -2.93 1.25 11.77
N GLU A 209 -3.38 2.48 11.48
CA GLU A 209 -4.79 2.86 11.66
C GLU A 209 -5.74 2.14 10.67
N GLN A 210 -5.22 1.45 9.65
CA GLN A 210 -6.00 0.58 8.79
C GLN A 210 -6.08 -0.83 9.39
N PRO A 211 -7.24 -1.27 9.90
CA PRO A 211 -7.34 -2.51 10.69
C PRO A 211 -6.93 -3.75 9.90
N GLY A 212 -7.17 -3.76 8.59
CA GLY A 212 -6.75 -4.88 7.73
C GLY A 212 -5.26 -4.93 7.43
N VAL A 213 -4.52 -3.82 7.55
CA VAL A 213 -3.05 -3.80 7.42
C VAL A 213 -2.42 -4.33 8.70
N ALA A 214 -2.83 -3.80 9.86
CA ALA A 214 -2.33 -4.24 11.16
C ALA A 214 -2.53 -5.75 11.37
N ALA A 215 -3.76 -6.25 11.17
CA ALA A 215 -4.07 -7.67 11.36
C ALA A 215 -3.28 -8.62 10.45
N ARG A 216 -2.81 -8.15 9.29
CA ARG A 216 -1.94 -8.93 8.39
C ARG A 216 -0.50 -8.90 8.85
N LEU A 217 0.00 -7.72 9.22
CA LEU A 217 1.37 -7.55 9.71
C LEU A 217 1.59 -8.18 11.08
N ASP A 218 0.53 -8.41 11.87
CA ASP A 218 0.62 -9.16 13.13
C ASP A 218 0.92 -10.65 12.89
N ARG A 219 0.67 -11.18 11.68
CA ARG A 219 1.06 -12.56 11.31
C ARG A 219 2.57 -12.72 11.08
N LEU A 220 3.31 -11.60 11.04
CA LEU A 220 4.76 -11.59 10.91
C LEU A 220 5.48 -11.77 12.25
N GLY A 221 4.77 -11.60 13.37
CA GLY A 221 5.32 -11.59 14.74
C GLY A 221 5.20 -12.92 15.47
#